data_AF-A0A6I4XJ34-F1
#
_entry.id   AF-A0A6I4XJ34-F1
#
_cell.length_a   1.000
_cell.length_b   1.000
_cell.length_c   1.000
_cell.angle_alpha   90.00
_cell.angle_beta   90.00
_cell.angle_gamma   90.00
#
_symmetry.space_group_name_H-M   'P 1'
#
loop_
_entity.id
_entity.type
_entity.pdbx_description
1 polymer ?
#
loop_
_entity_poly.entity_id
_entity_poly.type
_entity_poly.pdbx_seq_one_letter_code
_entity_poly.pdbx_strand_id
1 'polypeptide(L)'
;MNKQELIEELECIEVSTDSLDYLRGADYANERAISLAKQLDEPKKVVVPKFVAEWIELCKGLECTLYCSATSKLRDTMHIEKAKEVSDWLDTFENHELFAHAWLDGYEVEKGPLYHVLLPDKGATNTGYTFLNLAGAIYFTT
;
A
#
# COMPACT_ATOMS: atom_id res chain seq x y z
N MET A 1 12.76 3.50 -9.47
CA MET A 1 13.71 3.05 -8.46
C MET A 1 13.22 3.46 -7.09
N ASN A 2 12.70 2.51 -6.33
CA ASN A 2 12.37 2.70 -4.92
C ASN A 2 13.65 2.53 -4.06
N LYS A 3 13.54 2.80 -2.75
CA LYS A 3 14.68 2.70 -1.81
C LYS A 3 15.35 1.33 -1.83
N GLN A 4 14.56 0.26 -1.88
CA GLN A 4 15.05 -1.12 -1.87
C GLN A 4 15.79 -1.46 -3.17
N GLU A 5 15.22 -1.08 -4.33
CA GLU A 5 15.86 -1.26 -5.64
C GLU A 5 17.22 -0.54 -5.71
N LEU A 6 17.32 0.69 -5.17
CA LEU A 6 18.60 1.42 -5.11
C LEU A 6 19.64 0.68 -4.26
N ILE A 7 19.26 0.13 -3.11
CA ILE A 7 20.18 -0.59 -2.23
C ILE A 7 20.65 -1.87 -2.92
N GLU A 8 19.76 -2.61 -3.57
CA GLU A 8 20.10 -3.83 -4.31
C GLU A 8 21.06 -3.55 -5.47
N GLU A 9 20.85 -2.46 -6.22
CA GLU A 9 21.80 -2.05 -7.26
C GLU A 9 23.19 -1.74 -6.69
N LEU A 10 23.27 -1.00 -5.57
CA LEU A 10 24.54 -0.69 -4.91
C LEU A 10 25.25 -1.95 -4.38
N GLU A 11 24.50 -2.91 -3.83
CA GLU A 11 25.04 -4.18 -3.35
C GLU A 11 25.61 -5.06 -4.49
N CYS A 12 25.12 -4.88 -5.71
CA CYS A 12 25.60 -5.59 -6.91
C CYS A 12 26.78 -4.92 -7.62
N ILE A 13 27.26 -3.75 -7.16
CA ILE A 13 28.38 -3.06 -7.83
C ILE A 13 29.67 -3.85 -7.64
N GLU A 14 30.23 -4.31 -8.76
CA GLU A 14 31.57 -4.89 -8.83
C GLU A 14 32.52 -3.94 -9.56
N VAL A 15 33.67 -3.66 -8.95
CA VAL A 15 34.71 -2.83 -9.54
C VAL A 15 35.87 -3.72 -9.99
N SER A 16 36.07 -3.78 -11.30
CA SER A 16 37.21 -4.50 -11.89
C SER A 16 38.43 -3.57 -11.98
N THR A 17 39.43 -3.82 -11.15
CA THR A 17 40.73 -3.13 -11.20
C THR A 17 41.81 -3.96 -10.53
N ASP A 18 43.06 -3.77 -10.96
CA ASP A 18 44.24 -4.39 -10.35
C ASP A 18 44.81 -3.55 -9.17
N SER A 19 44.26 -2.35 -8.94
CA SER A 19 44.72 -1.45 -7.87
C SER A 19 43.98 -1.70 -6.56
N LEU A 20 44.70 -2.21 -5.56
CA LEU A 20 44.15 -2.46 -4.22
C LEU A 20 43.67 -1.17 -3.54
N ASP A 21 44.39 -0.06 -3.70
CA ASP A 21 43.99 1.22 -3.10
C ASP A 21 42.73 1.77 -3.74
N TYR A 22 42.54 1.54 -5.05
CA TYR A 22 41.31 1.91 -5.74
C TYR A 22 40.14 1.04 -5.29
N LEU A 23 40.31 -0.29 -5.20
CA LEU A 23 39.28 -1.20 -4.69
C LEU A 23 38.80 -0.76 -3.30
N ARG A 24 39.73 -0.51 -2.37
CA ARG A 24 39.40 -0.04 -1.02
C ARG A 24 38.63 1.28 -1.02
N GLY A 25 39.01 2.22 -1.88
CA GLY A 25 38.29 3.49 -2.03
C GLY A 25 36.88 3.30 -2.58
N ALA A 26 36.71 2.41 -3.56
CA ALA A 26 35.43 2.08 -4.15
C ALA A 26 34.51 1.36 -3.16
N ASP A 27 35.03 0.37 -2.42
CA ASP A 27 34.30 -0.35 -1.37
C ASP A 27 33.81 0.63 -0.29
N TYR A 28 34.69 1.50 0.21
CA TYR A 28 34.32 2.53 1.19
C TYR A 28 33.23 3.47 0.67
N ALA A 29 33.34 3.93 -0.58
CA ALA A 29 32.34 4.79 -1.19
C ALA A 29 31.00 4.07 -1.34
N ASN A 30 31.02 2.79 -1.74
CA ASN A 30 29.81 1.99 -1.93
C ASN A 30 29.12 1.68 -0.60
N GLU A 31 29.87 1.27 0.43
CA GLU A 31 29.38 1.09 1.79
C GLU A 31 28.75 2.38 2.34
N ARG A 32 29.39 3.53 2.08
CA ARG A 32 28.85 4.83 2.50
C ARG A 32 27.56 5.18 1.74
N ALA A 33 27.50 4.90 0.44
CA ALA A 33 26.30 5.10 -0.38
C ALA A 33 25.14 4.24 0.14
N ILE A 34 25.37 2.95 0.42
CA ILE A 34 24.37 2.05 1.01
C ILE A 34 23.91 2.56 2.38
N SER A 35 24.84 3.01 3.23
CA SER A 35 24.53 3.58 4.54
C SER A 35 23.64 4.82 4.45
N LEU A 36 23.85 5.68 3.45
CA LEU A 36 23.01 6.85 3.19
C LEU A 36 21.66 6.46 2.58
N ALA A 37 21.64 5.52 1.63
CA ALA A 37 20.41 5.01 1.03
C ALA A 37 19.48 4.39 2.09
N LYS A 38 20.03 3.67 3.08
CA LYS A 38 19.27 3.14 4.22
C LYS A 38 18.60 4.21 5.09
N GLN A 39 19.12 5.44 5.10
CA GLN A 39 18.54 6.59 5.81
C GLN A 39 17.47 7.33 5.02
N LEU A 40 17.26 7.02 3.73
CA LEU A 40 16.16 7.59 2.97
C LEU A 40 14.82 7.16 3.58
N ASP A 41 13.91 8.10 3.72
CA ASP A 41 12.53 7.78 4.10
C ASP A 41 11.84 7.05 2.96
N GLU A 42 11.07 6.01 3.30
CA GLU A 42 10.15 5.42 2.32
C GLU A 42 9.01 6.39 2.03
N PRO A 43 8.42 6.34 0.83
CA PRO A 43 7.18 7.06 0.56
C PRO A 43 6.17 6.70 1.64
N LYS A 44 5.65 7.71 2.35
CA LYS A 44 4.62 7.48 3.36
C LYS A 44 3.37 6.98 2.64
N LYS A 45 3.10 5.68 2.77
CA LYS A 45 1.85 5.09 2.30
C LYS A 45 0.71 5.68 3.09
N VAL A 46 -0.28 6.19 2.37
CA VAL A 46 -1.51 6.70 2.94
C VAL A 46 -2.45 5.53 3.25
N VAL A 47 -3.32 5.71 4.24
CA VAL A 47 -4.38 4.74 4.53
C VAL A 47 -5.62 5.16 3.75
N VAL A 48 -6.17 4.25 2.95
CA VAL A 48 -7.40 4.48 2.19
C VAL A 48 -8.48 3.46 2.53
N PRO A 49 -9.77 3.81 2.42
CA PRO A 49 -10.86 2.86 2.57
C PRO A 49 -10.78 1.72 1.53
N LYS A 50 -11.33 0.56 1.88
CA LYS A 50 -11.31 -0.62 1.01
C LYS A 50 -11.93 -0.39 -0.37
N PHE A 51 -13.04 0.34 -0.46
CA PHE A 51 -13.68 0.63 -1.76
C PHE A 51 -12.80 1.51 -2.67
N VAL A 52 -12.01 2.41 -2.08
CA VAL A 52 -11.04 3.26 -2.80
C VAL A 52 -9.87 2.42 -3.32
N ALA A 53 -9.35 1.52 -2.49
CA ALA A 53 -8.32 0.56 -2.90
C ALA A 53 -8.79 -0.30 -4.09
N GLU A 54 -9.97 -0.90 -4.00
CA GLU A 54 -10.55 -1.70 -5.07
C GLU A 54 -10.74 -0.88 -6.37
N TRP A 55 -11.07 0.41 -6.25
CA TRP A 55 -11.20 1.30 -7.39
C TRP A 55 -9.85 1.62 -8.04
N ILE A 56 -8.80 1.86 -7.26
CA ILE A 56 -7.45 2.10 -7.78
C ILE A 56 -6.96 0.88 -8.56
N GLU A 57 -7.11 -0.33 -8.01
CA GLU A 57 -6.71 -1.56 -8.70
C GLU A 57 -7.51 -1.77 -10.00
N LEU A 58 -8.82 -1.53 -9.97
CA LEU A 58 -9.66 -1.60 -11.16
C LEU A 58 -9.18 -0.62 -12.24
N CYS A 59 -8.96 0.65 -11.87
CA CYS A 59 -8.50 1.68 -12.79
C CYS A 59 -7.12 1.36 -13.38
N LYS A 60 -6.17 0.87 -12.57
CA LYS A 60 -4.85 0.45 -13.04
C LYS A 60 -4.93 -0.74 -13.99
N GLY A 61 -5.77 -1.74 -13.70
CA GLY A 61 -6.01 -2.89 -14.58
C GLY A 61 -6.65 -2.52 -15.92
N LEU A 62 -7.31 -1.36 -15.99
CA LEU A 62 -7.92 -0.80 -17.19
C LEU A 62 -7.05 0.27 -17.86
N GLU A 63 -5.79 0.42 -17.44
CA GLU A 63 -4.84 1.40 -17.96
C GLU A 63 -5.35 2.86 -17.87
N CYS A 64 -6.22 3.14 -16.90
CA CYS A 64 -6.68 4.50 -16.63
C CYS A 64 -5.56 5.34 -16.02
N THR A 65 -5.52 6.63 -16.36
CA THR A 65 -4.63 7.58 -15.70
C THR A 65 -5.20 8.01 -14.36
N LEU A 66 -4.35 8.56 -13.48
CA LEU A 66 -4.78 9.21 -12.24
C LEU A 66 -5.92 10.21 -12.49
N TYR A 67 -5.75 11.08 -13.49
CA TYR A 67 -6.77 12.06 -13.87
C TYR A 67 -8.09 11.41 -14.28
N CYS A 68 -8.05 10.35 -15.10
CA CYS A 68 -9.28 9.62 -15.47
C CYS A 68 -9.93 8.97 -14.24
N SER A 69 -9.14 8.38 -13.33
CA SER A 69 -9.62 7.67 -12.14
C SER A 69 -10.23 8.57 -11.06
N ALA A 70 -9.79 9.83 -11.00
CA ALA A 70 -10.25 10.82 -10.03
C ALA A 70 -11.38 11.72 -10.56
N THR A 71 -11.80 11.56 -11.82
CA THR A 71 -12.79 12.42 -12.44
C THR A 71 -14.05 11.65 -12.83
N SER A 72 -15.15 12.38 -12.96
CA SER A 72 -16.45 11.83 -13.34
C SER A 72 -16.51 11.23 -14.74
N LYS A 73 -15.41 11.20 -15.51
CA LYS A 73 -15.39 10.62 -16.86
C LYS A 73 -15.61 9.11 -16.86
N LEU A 74 -15.21 8.41 -15.81
CA LEU A 74 -15.46 6.96 -15.67
C LEU A 74 -16.88 6.65 -15.19
N ARG A 75 -17.58 7.63 -14.61
CA ARG A 75 -18.96 7.50 -14.11
C ARG A 75 -19.94 7.09 -15.21
N ASP A 76 -19.69 7.54 -16.44
CA ASP A 76 -20.61 7.35 -17.56
C ASP A 76 -20.32 6.04 -18.33
N THR A 77 -19.23 5.33 -18.00
CA THR A 77 -18.74 4.18 -18.79
C THR A 77 -18.55 2.89 -17.99
N MET A 78 -18.38 2.92 -16.66
CA MET A 78 -18.07 1.73 -15.85
C MET A 78 -18.69 1.75 -14.45
N HIS A 79 -19.08 0.55 -13.96
CA HIS A 79 -19.46 0.24 -12.57
C HIS A 79 -20.01 1.43 -11.78
N ILE A 80 -21.17 1.95 -12.21
CA ILE A 80 -21.75 3.23 -11.77
C ILE A 80 -21.79 3.38 -10.25
N GLU A 81 -22.09 2.29 -9.52
CA GLU A 81 -22.17 2.29 -8.06
C GLU A 81 -20.80 2.54 -7.40
N LYS A 82 -19.75 1.82 -7.80
CA LYS A 82 -18.39 2.04 -7.26
C LYS A 82 -17.83 3.40 -7.64
N ALA A 83 -18.08 3.84 -8.88
CA ALA A 83 -17.65 5.15 -9.36
C ALA A 83 -18.31 6.28 -8.54
N LYS A 84 -19.57 6.08 -8.12
CA LYS A 84 -20.28 7.03 -7.27
C LYS A 84 -19.70 7.09 -5.87
N GLU A 85 -19.49 5.96 -5.20
CA GLU A 85 -18.93 5.94 -3.84
C GLU A 85 -17.55 6.61 -3.77
N VAL A 86 -16.69 6.37 -4.77
CA VAL A 86 -15.38 7.02 -4.85
C VAL A 86 -15.51 8.51 -5.15
N SER A 87 -16.43 8.90 -6.03
CA SER A 87 -16.70 10.32 -6.29
C SER A 87 -17.18 11.06 -5.04
N ASP A 88 -18.09 10.46 -4.27
CA ASP A 88 -18.61 11.05 -3.04
C ASP A 88 -17.49 11.13 -1.98
N TRP A 89 -16.59 10.15 -1.94
CA TRP A 89 -15.41 10.21 -1.08
C TRP A 89 -14.42 11.29 -1.51
N LEU A 90 -14.21 11.50 -2.80
CA LEU A 90 -13.34 12.55 -3.35
C LEU A 90 -13.93 13.98 -3.22
N ASP A 91 -15.09 14.19 -2.60
CA ASP A 91 -15.69 15.52 -2.47
C ASP A 91 -14.89 16.49 -1.56
N THR A 92 -13.84 16.00 -0.90
CA THR A 92 -12.95 16.81 -0.05
C THR A 92 -11.55 16.94 -0.63
N PHE A 93 -10.92 18.11 -0.41
CA PHE A 93 -9.54 18.35 -0.82
C PHE A 93 -8.55 17.35 -0.20
N GLU A 94 -8.76 16.98 1.06
CA GLU A 94 -7.93 16.00 1.76
C GLU A 94 -7.96 14.63 1.10
N ASN A 95 -9.15 14.18 0.66
CA ASN A 95 -9.29 12.91 -0.02
C ASN A 95 -8.70 12.92 -1.44
N HIS A 96 -8.67 14.08 -2.11
CA HIS A 96 -7.93 14.21 -3.37
C HIS A 96 -6.42 13.97 -3.19
N GLU A 97 -5.81 14.57 -2.17
CA GLU A 97 -4.39 14.39 -1.86
C GLU A 97 -4.11 12.94 -1.44
N LEU A 98 -4.95 12.36 -0.57
CA LEU A 98 -4.86 10.95 -0.19
C LEU A 98 -4.97 10.03 -1.42
N PHE A 99 -5.88 10.30 -2.34
CA PHE A 99 -6.02 9.51 -3.56
C PHE A 99 -4.80 9.60 -4.46
N ALA A 100 -4.24 10.80 -4.65
CA ALA A 100 -3.05 11.00 -5.46
C ALA A 100 -1.83 10.27 -4.87
N HIS A 101 -1.61 10.40 -3.57
CA HIS A 101 -0.56 9.67 -2.86
C HIS A 101 -0.78 8.15 -2.93
N ALA A 102 -2.01 7.67 -2.71
CA ALA A 102 -2.32 6.25 -2.85
C ALA A 102 -1.99 5.73 -4.25
N TRP A 103 -2.31 6.52 -5.28
CA TRP A 103 -2.06 6.15 -6.66
C TRP A 103 -0.56 6.05 -6.99
N LEU A 104 0.23 7.04 -6.56
CA LEU A 104 1.64 7.23 -6.92
C LEU A 104 2.60 6.47 -6.00
N ASP A 105 2.40 6.60 -4.69
CA ASP A 105 3.30 6.14 -3.64
C ASP A 105 2.88 4.78 -3.07
N GLY A 106 1.67 4.32 -3.43
CA GLY A 106 1.03 3.16 -2.87
C GLY A 106 0.24 3.49 -1.60
N TYR A 107 -0.50 2.50 -1.10
CA TYR A 107 -1.43 2.69 0.01
C TYR A 107 -1.52 1.47 0.92
N GLU A 108 -2.00 1.70 2.13
CA GLU A 108 -2.51 0.66 3.02
C GLU A 108 -4.04 0.71 3.04
N VAL A 109 -4.68 -0.44 3.16
CA VAL A 109 -6.14 -0.51 3.25
C VAL A 109 -6.55 -0.37 4.72
N GLU A 110 -7.50 0.53 4.98
CA GLU A 110 -8.10 0.70 6.29
C GLU A 110 -8.62 -0.65 6.81
N LYS A 111 -8.07 -1.11 7.94
CA LYS A 111 -8.55 -2.32 8.61
C LYS A 111 -9.85 -1.97 9.31
N GLY A 112 -10.96 -2.51 8.80
CA GLY A 112 -12.26 -2.35 9.45
C GLY A 112 -12.25 -2.85 10.91
N PRO A 113 -13.18 -2.38 11.74
CA PRO A 113 -13.27 -2.82 13.13
C PRO A 113 -13.49 -4.33 13.20
N LEU A 114 -12.60 -5.02 13.93
CA LEU A 114 -12.76 -6.43 14.29
C LEU A 114 -13.77 -6.51 15.44
N TYR A 115 -14.98 -6.98 15.15
CA TYR A 115 -15.95 -7.26 16.20
C TYR A 115 -15.71 -8.67 16.72
N HIS A 116 -15.47 -8.80 18.02
CA HIS A 116 -15.53 -10.09 18.71
C HIS A 116 -16.90 -10.21 19.37
N VAL A 117 -17.56 -11.34 19.17
CA VAL A 117 -18.80 -11.65 19.87
C VAL A 117 -18.49 -12.77 20.87
N LEU A 118 -18.75 -12.51 22.15
CA LEU A 118 -18.67 -13.54 23.18
C LEU A 118 -19.92 -14.41 23.07
N LEU A 119 -19.79 -15.56 22.42
CA LEU A 119 -20.88 -16.53 22.36
C LEU A 119 -20.72 -17.52 23.53
N PRO A 120 -21.68 -17.59 24.47
CA PRO A 120 -21.72 -18.71 25.40
C PRO A 120 -22.07 -19.96 24.60
N ASP A 121 -21.14 -20.90 24.54
CA ASP A 121 -21.39 -22.17 23.87
C ASP A 121 -22.52 -22.90 24.61
N LYS A 122 -23.46 -23.50 23.88
CA LYS A 122 -24.58 -24.24 24.49
C LYS A 122 -24.05 -25.52 25.15
N GLY A 123 -23.51 -25.40 26.35
CA GLY A 123 -23.14 -26.51 27.23
C GLY A 123 -21.65 -26.74 27.48
N ALA A 124 -20.73 -25.87 27.03
CA ALA A 124 -19.30 -26.02 27.32
C ALA A 124 -18.80 -24.95 28.31
N THR A 125 -18.09 -25.39 29.35
CA THR A 125 -17.48 -24.59 30.42
C THR A 125 -16.27 -23.77 29.97
N ASN A 126 -16.04 -23.60 28.66
CA ASN A 126 -14.93 -22.83 28.11
C ASN A 126 -15.44 -21.64 27.31
N THR A 127 -15.04 -20.44 27.73
CA THR A 127 -15.29 -19.20 27.01
C THR A 127 -14.36 -19.13 25.80
N GLY A 128 -14.90 -19.29 24.59
CA GLY A 128 -14.18 -19.10 23.34
C GLY A 128 -14.44 -17.70 22.77
N TYR A 129 -13.46 -17.10 22.12
CA TYR A 129 -13.64 -15.88 21.33
C TYR A 129 -13.89 -16.27 19.87
N THR A 130 -14.93 -15.72 19.26
CA THR A 130 -15.14 -15.81 17.80
C THR A 130 -15.09 -14.41 17.21
N PHE A 131 -14.25 -14.23 16.19
CA PHE A 131 -14.11 -12.98 15.45
C PHE A 131 -15.06 -12.98 14.26
N LEU A 132 -15.84 -11.90 14.11
CA LEU A 132 -16.73 -11.70 12.97
C LEU A 132 -16.27 -10.49 12.14
N ASN A 133 -16.49 -10.56 10.83
CA ASN A 133 -16.37 -9.39 9.97
C ASN A 133 -17.63 -8.50 10.06
N LEU A 134 -17.64 -7.36 9.35
CA LEU A 134 -18.77 -6.41 9.33
C LEU A 134 -20.09 -7.03 8.84
N ALA A 135 -20.02 -8.11 8.07
CA ALA A 135 -21.17 -8.86 7.56
C ALA A 135 -21.63 -9.99 8.49
N GLY A 136 -21.03 -10.11 9.69
CA GLY A 136 -21.36 -11.15 10.66
C GLY A 136 -20.84 -12.55 10.31
N ALA A 137 -19.95 -12.68 9.32
CA ALA A 137 -19.34 -13.96 8.97
C ALA A 137 -18.08 -14.21 9.82
N ILE A 138 -17.85 -15.47 10.17
CA ILE A 138 -16.69 -15.90 10.96
C ILE A 138 -15.42 -15.57 10.18
N TYR A 139 -14.54 -14.79 10.79
CA TYR A 139 -13.26 -14.38 10.26
C TYR A 139 -12.16 -15.17 10.98
N PHE A 140 -11.61 -16.20 10.33
CA PHE A 140 -10.46 -16.92 10.88
C PHE A 140 -9.19 -16.11 10.59
N THR A 141 -8.54 -15.64 11.64
CA THR A 141 -7.13 -15.24 11.57
C THR A 141 -6.30 -16.48 11.88
N THR A 142 -5.60 -17.02 10.88
CA THR A 142 -4.46 -17.92 11.10
C THR A 142 -3.21 -17.10 11.37
#